data_AF-A0AA38C7K0-F1
#
_entry.id   AF-A0AA38C7K0-F1
#
_cell.length_a   1.000
_cell.length_b   1.000
_cell.length_c   1.000
_cell.angle_alpha   90.00
_cell.angle_beta   90.00
_cell.angle_gamma   90.00
#
_symmetry.space_group_name_H-M   'P 1'
#
loop_
_entity.id
_entity.type
_entity.pdbx_description
1 polymer ?
#
loop_
_entity_poly.entity_id
_entity_poly.type
_entity_poly.pdbx_seq_one_letter_code
_entity_poly.pdbx_strand_id
1 'polypeptide(L)'
;TDQIASKKVKDTMLDDGWWERVDLTIKIMDPIISLLWFADMDQPILGEVYEGWDSMIEAVKTFVVENECPEYGTSTKILFTTIQDIFITKWEKNCTPLHCLAHSLNPKYYNDGWLNGGPSHRFPPHVDREIS
;
A
#
# COMPACT_ATOMS: atom_id res chain seq x y z
N THR A 1 35.92 22.86 -13.65
CA THR A 1 34.75 22.71 -12.75
C THR A 1 33.55 22.15 -13.51
N ASP A 2 33.14 22.71 -14.65
CA ASP A 2 32.06 22.12 -15.49
C ASP A 2 32.43 20.78 -16.14
N GLN A 3 33.68 20.61 -16.57
CA GLN A 3 34.09 19.41 -17.29
C GLN A 3 34.14 18.14 -16.41
N ILE A 4 34.39 18.31 -15.12
CA ILE A 4 34.36 17.22 -14.12
C ILE A 4 32.91 16.84 -13.80
N ALA A 5 32.00 17.83 -13.69
CA ALA A 5 30.58 17.59 -13.49
C ALA A 5 29.96 16.90 -14.72
N SER A 6 30.28 17.35 -15.93
CA SER A 6 29.83 16.74 -17.19
C SER A 6 30.31 15.29 -17.33
N LYS A 7 31.55 15.00 -16.95
CA LYS A 7 32.08 13.62 -16.94
C LYS A 7 31.36 12.75 -15.92
N LYS A 8 31.13 13.23 -14.70
CA LYS A 8 30.41 12.49 -13.66
C LYS A 8 28.96 12.16 -14.07
N VAL A 9 28.24 13.13 -14.66
CA VAL A 9 26.89 12.90 -15.18
C VAL A 9 26.90 11.82 -16.25
N LYS A 10 27.85 11.90 -17.20
CA LYS A 10 27.99 10.90 -18.26
C LYS A 10 28.26 9.51 -17.69
N ASP A 11 29.15 9.41 -16.70
CA ASP A 11 29.49 8.14 -16.05
C ASP A 11 28.29 7.57 -15.26
N THR A 12 27.47 8.41 -14.61
CA THR A 12 26.22 7.99 -13.94
C THR A 12 25.13 7.57 -14.93
N MET A 13 24.97 8.26 -16.07
CA MET A 13 23.98 7.88 -17.09
C MET A 13 24.28 6.52 -17.72
N LEU A 14 25.55 6.09 -17.71
CA LEU A 14 26.01 4.79 -18.22
C LEU A 14 26.12 3.72 -17.12
N ASP A 15 25.79 4.05 -15.87
CA ASP A 15 25.80 3.10 -14.76
C ASP A 15 24.48 2.32 -14.72
N ASP A 16 24.50 1.09 -15.23
CA ASP A 16 23.35 0.19 -15.23
C ASP A 16 22.83 -0.05 -13.80
N GLY A 17 23.72 -0.14 -12.80
CA GLY A 17 23.34 -0.30 -11.40
C GLY A 17 22.63 0.93 -10.82
N TRP A 18 22.86 2.13 -11.37
CA TRP A 18 22.08 3.31 -11.02
C TRP A 18 20.66 3.23 -11.55
N TRP A 19 20.49 2.80 -12.80
CA TRP A 19 19.17 2.61 -13.40
C TRP A 19 18.36 1.51 -12.71
N GLU A 20 19.00 0.42 -12.28
CA GLU A 20 18.34 -0.62 -11.48
C GLU A 20 17.78 -0.07 -10.16
N ARG A 21 18.53 0.80 -9.46
CA ARG A 21 18.04 1.46 -8.24
C ARG A 21 16.87 2.42 -8.52
N VAL A 22 16.92 3.12 -9.65
CA VAL A 22 15.82 4.01 -10.08
C VAL A 22 14.57 3.19 -10.41
N ASP A 23 14.72 2.11 -11.16
CA ASP A 23 13.63 1.20 -11.51
C ASP A 23 12.99 0.57 -10.26
N LEU A 24 13.81 0.10 -9.32
CA LEU A 24 13.35 -0.37 -8.01
C LEU A 24 12.54 0.71 -7.27
N THR A 25 13.03 1.95 -7.27
CA THR A 25 12.36 3.07 -6.61
C THR A 25 11.00 3.35 -7.25
N ILE A 26 10.92 3.37 -8.58
CA ILE A 26 9.66 3.59 -9.32
C ILE A 26 8.66 2.48 -8.97
N LYS A 27 9.08 1.22 -9.03
CA LYS A 27 8.21 0.07 -8.74
C LYS A 27 7.68 0.06 -7.31
N ILE A 28 8.46 0.53 -6.33
CA ILE A 28 8.00 0.72 -4.95
C ILE A 28 6.97 1.87 -4.85
N MET A 29 7.15 2.94 -5.63
CA MET A 29 6.27 4.11 -5.60
C MET A 29 4.94 3.87 -6.32
N ASP A 30 4.90 3.01 -7.33
CA ASP A 30 3.71 2.69 -8.11
C ASP A 30 2.47 2.33 -7.27
N PRO A 31 2.52 1.37 -6.31
CA PRO A 31 1.36 1.05 -5.49
C PRO A 31 0.92 2.23 -4.59
N ILE A 32 1.87 3.07 -4.14
CA ILE A 32 1.57 4.25 -3.32
C ILE A 32 0.81 5.29 -4.13
N ILE A 33 1.30 5.60 -5.33
CA ILE A 33 0.67 6.57 -6.23
C ILE A 33 -0.72 6.06 -6.65
N SER A 34 -0.83 4.76 -6.92
CA SER A 34 -2.11 4.11 -7.26
C SER A 34 -3.13 4.28 -6.13
N LEU A 35 -2.73 4.08 -4.87
CA LEU A 35 -3.59 4.31 -3.71
C LEU A 35 -3.98 5.79 -3.55
N LEU A 36 -3.05 6.72 -3.79
CA LEU A 36 -3.34 8.16 -3.72
C LEU A 36 -4.37 8.58 -4.78
N TRP A 37 -4.23 8.09 -6.03
CA TRP A 37 -5.23 8.33 -7.07
C TRP A 37 -6.57 7.70 -6.76
N PHE A 38 -6.57 6.50 -6.19
CA PHE A 38 -7.80 5.85 -5.73
C PHE A 38 -8.48 6.69 -4.65
N ALA A 39 -7.72 7.17 -3.65
CA ALA A 39 -8.22 7.99 -2.55
C ALA A 39 -8.71 9.40 -2.98
N ASP A 40 -8.30 9.88 -4.15
CA ASP A 40 -8.69 11.18 -4.72
C ASP A 40 -9.96 11.11 -5.57
N MET A 41 -10.56 9.92 -5.75
CA MET A 41 -11.80 9.77 -6.50
C MET A 41 -12.99 10.41 -5.76
N ASP A 42 -13.82 11.16 -6.49
CA ASP A 42 -15.09 11.75 -6.02
C ASP A 42 -16.21 10.68 -5.85
N GLN A 43 -15.93 9.61 -5.12
CA GLN A 43 -16.85 8.50 -4.86
C GLN A 43 -16.83 8.13 -3.36
N PRO A 44 -17.85 7.42 -2.84
CA PRO A 44 -17.88 6.98 -1.44
C PRO A 44 -16.91 5.80 -1.20
N ILE A 45 -15.61 6.09 -1.29
CA ILE A 45 -14.51 5.12 -1.23
C ILE A 45 -13.95 4.90 0.18
N LEU A 46 -14.54 5.53 1.21
CA LEU A 46 -13.93 5.60 2.55
C LEU A 46 -13.63 4.21 3.15
N GLY A 47 -14.52 3.24 2.94
CA GLY A 47 -14.32 1.84 3.35
C GLY A 47 -13.40 1.04 2.43
N GLU A 48 -13.28 1.44 1.16
CA GLU A 48 -12.42 0.80 0.16
C GLU A 48 -10.97 1.29 0.25
N VAL A 49 -10.76 2.53 0.70
CA VAL A 49 -9.43 3.08 0.99
C VAL A 49 -8.72 2.21 2.02
N TYR A 50 -9.45 1.67 3.02
CA TYR A 50 -8.89 0.71 3.98
C TYR A 50 -8.28 -0.52 3.30
N GLU A 51 -9.01 -1.14 2.36
CA GLU A 51 -8.52 -2.28 1.58
C GLU A 51 -7.39 -1.91 0.63
N GLY A 52 -7.46 -0.71 0.05
CA GLY A 52 -6.41 -0.18 -0.81
C GLY A 52 -5.08 -0.01 -0.06
N TRP A 53 -5.12 0.41 1.20
CA TRP A 53 -3.94 0.49 2.06
C TRP A 53 -3.32 -0.89 2.31
N ASP A 54 -4.13 -1.90 2.65
CA ASP A 54 -3.64 -3.26 2.90
C ASP A 54 -3.05 -3.87 1.61
N SER A 55 -3.75 -3.72 0.49
CA SER A 55 -3.30 -4.17 -0.83
C SER A 55 -2.00 -3.49 -1.27
N MET A 56 -1.86 -2.19 -1.01
CA MET A 56 -0.62 -1.44 -1.28
C MET A 56 0.54 -1.98 -0.45
N ILE A 57 0.34 -2.21 0.85
CA ILE A 57 1.38 -2.77 1.73
C ILE A 57 1.83 -4.12 1.20
N GLU A 58 0.90 -5.04 0.92
CA GLU A 58 1.22 -6.36 0.38
C GLU A 58 1.94 -6.28 -0.97
N ALA A 59 1.51 -5.41 -1.88
CA ALA A 59 2.20 -5.20 -3.16
C ALA A 59 3.66 -4.78 -2.99
N VAL A 60 3.94 -3.85 -2.07
CA VAL A 60 5.32 -3.44 -1.75
C VAL A 60 6.10 -4.58 -1.10
N LYS A 61 5.48 -5.37 -0.21
CA LYS A 61 6.14 -6.54 0.40
C LYS A 61 6.54 -7.56 -0.65
N THR A 62 5.59 -7.96 -1.52
CA THR A 62 5.81 -8.93 -2.59
C THR A 62 6.93 -8.45 -3.51
N PHE A 63 6.91 -7.19 -3.92
CA PHE A 63 7.95 -6.62 -4.77
C PHE A 63 9.34 -6.73 -4.13
N VAL A 64 9.47 -6.39 -2.84
CA VAL A 64 10.76 -6.48 -2.14
C VAL A 64 11.25 -7.91 -2.02
N VAL A 65 10.37 -8.86 -1.70
CA VAL A 65 10.73 -10.29 -1.57
C VAL A 65 11.17 -10.86 -2.92
N GLU A 66 10.46 -10.54 -4.00
CA GLU A 66 10.78 -10.99 -5.35
C GLU A 66 12.07 -10.37 -5.90
N ASN A 67 12.39 -9.15 -5.47
CA ASN A 67 13.58 -8.40 -5.89
C ASN A 67 14.70 -8.44 -4.84
N GLU A 68 14.72 -9.42 -3.93
CA GLU A 68 15.88 -9.67 -3.07
C GLU A 68 17.10 -10.02 -3.93
N CYS A 69 17.81 -8.99 -4.38
CA CYS A 69 19.05 -9.12 -5.11
C CYS A 69 20.16 -9.52 -4.11
N PRO A 70 20.86 -10.66 -4.31
CA PRO A 70 21.83 -11.19 -3.34
C PRO A 70 22.94 -10.22 -2.93
N GLU A 71 23.31 -9.29 -3.82
CA GLU A 71 24.34 -8.27 -3.59
C GLU A 71 23.89 -7.13 -2.67
N TYR A 72 22.57 -6.88 -2.60
CA TYR A 72 21.98 -5.78 -1.83
C TYR A 72 21.10 -6.27 -0.68
N GLY A 73 21.02 -7.58 -0.43
CA GLY A 73 20.03 -8.23 0.44
C GLY A 73 19.91 -7.66 1.86
N THR A 74 20.98 -7.10 2.43
CA THR A 74 20.90 -6.39 3.73
C THR A 74 20.34 -4.98 3.58
N SER A 75 20.73 -4.26 2.53
CA SER A 75 20.30 -2.88 2.28
C SER A 75 18.84 -2.80 1.81
N THR A 76 18.39 -3.73 0.96
CA THR A 76 16.99 -3.79 0.50
C THR A 76 16.04 -4.13 1.65
N LYS A 77 16.43 -5.05 2.55
CA LYS A 77 15.66 -5.35 3.78
C LYS A 77 15.52 -4.13 4.68
N ILE A 78 16.61 -3.40 4.94
CA ILE A 78 16.56 -2.18 5.76
C ILE A 78 15.69 -1.10 5.12
N LEU A 79 15.78 -0.94 3.80
CA LEU A 79 14.97 0.01 3.05
C LEU A 79 13.49 -0.33 3.18
N PHE A 80 13.15 -1.62 3.04
CA PHE A 80 11.79 -2.11 3.20
C PHE A 80 11.25 -1.97 4.63
N THR A 81 12.01 -2.35 5.66
CA THR A 81 11.57 -2.16 7.05
C THR A 81 11.33 -0.68 7.35
N THR A 82 12.18 0.20 6.83
CA THR A 82 12.00 1.66 6.97
C THR A 82 10.73 2.14 6.27
N ILE A 83 10.47 1.68 5.05
CA ILE A 83 9.23 2.01 4.31
C ILE A 83 8.00 1.48 5.04
N GLN A 84 8.04 0.24 5.52
CA GLN A 84 6.94 -0.38 6.26
C GLN A 84 6.65 0.38 7.56
N ASP A 85 7.69 0.78 8.31
CA ASP A 85 7.54 1.60 9.52
C ASP A 85 6.91 2.96 9.21
N ILE A 86 7.33 3.61 8.11
CA ILE A 86 6.72 4.86 7.64
C ILE A 86 5.24 4.65 7.33
N PHE A 87 4.88 3.58 6.63
CA PHE A 87 3.49 3.29 6.30
C PHE A 87 2.65 3.01 7.53
N ILE A 88 3.12 2.17 8.46
CA ILE A 88 2.41 1.88 9.71
C ILE A 88 2.22 3.16 10.52
N THR A 89 3.28 3.97 10.67
CA THR A 89 3.21 5.25 11.41
C THR A 89 2.22 6.22 10.77
N LYS A 90 2.23 6.30 9.43
CA LYS A 90 1.31 7.18 8.69
C LYS A 90 -0.13 6.67 8.78
N TRP A 91 -0.32 5.36 8.73
CA TRP A 91 -1.59 4.68 8.89
C TRP A 91 -2.18 4.92 10.27
N GLU A 92 -1.44 4.66 11.36
CA GLU A 92 -1.92 4.90 12.73
C GLU A 92 -2.37 6.34 12.95
N LYS A 93 -1.77 7.30 12.24
CA LYS A 93 -2.15 8.71 12.30
C LYS A 93 -3.39 9.05 11.46
N ASN A 94 -3.60 8.39 10.33
CA ASN A 94 -4.65 8.71 9.36
C ASN A 94 -5.87 7.79 9.47
N CYS A 95 -5.72 6.60 10.05
CA CYS A 95 -6.78 5.62 10.23
C CYS A 95 -7.66 6.05 11.39
N THR A 96 -8.69 6.80 11.05
CA THR A 96 -9.75 7.12 12.01
C THR A 96 -10.67 5.90 12.19
N PRO A 97 -11.29 5.70 13.37
CA PRO A 97 -12.32 4.68 13.56
C PRO A 97 -13.46 4.74 12.53
N LEU A 98 -13.64 5.90 11.88
CA LEU A 98 -14.58 6.08 10.78
C LEU A 98 -14.22 5.25 9.53
N HIS A 99 -12.93 5.10 9.19
CA HIS A 99 -12.51 4.23 8.07
C HIS A 99 -12.86 2.77 8.36
N CYS A 100 -12.55 2.30 9.57
CA CYS A 100 -12.91 0.95 10.00
C CYS A 100 -14.43 0.75 9.97
N LEU A 101 -15.20 1.72 10.48
CA LEU A 101 -16.66 1.65 10.46
C LEU A 101 -17.21 1.64 9.04
N ALA A 102 -16.71 2.50 8.15
CA ALA A 102 -17.13 2.55 6.75
C ALA A 102 -16.84 1.24 6.02
N HIS A 103 -15.68 0.62 6.28
CA HIS A 103 -15.32 -0.69 5.76
C HIS A 103 -16.25 -1.78 6.29
N SER A 104 -16.42 -1.87 7.61
CA SER A 104 -17.30 -2.86 8.22
C SER A 104 -18.75 -2.72 7.75
N LEU A 105 -19.23 -1.52 7.47
CA LEU A 105 -20.59 -1.29 6.98
C LEU A 105 -20.75 -1.42 5.46
N ASN A 106 -19.71 -1.81 4.71
CA ASN A 106 -19.78 -1.91 3.26
C ASN A 106 -20.74 -3.03 2.84
N PRO A 107 -21.84 -2.73 2.12
CA PRO A 107 -22.85 -3.70 1.71
C PRO A 107 -22.30 -4.91 0.95
N LYS A 108 -21.15 -4.77 0.26
CA LYS A 108 -20.52 -5.83 -0.52
C LYS A 108 -20.15 -7.08 0.29
N TYR A 109 -19.99 -6.93 1.61
CA TYR A 109 -19.66 -8.03 2.53
C TYR A 109 -20.88 -8.73 3.12
N TYR A 110 -22.07 -8.24 2.82
CA TYR A 110 -23.32 -8.75 3.37
C TYR A 110 -24.12 -9.50 2.31
N ASN A 111 -24.80 -10.56 2.73
CA ASN A 111 -25.69 -11.30 1.83
C ASN A 111 -27.01 -10.54 1.63
N ASP A 112 -27.72 -10.85 0.54
CA ASP A 112 -29.00 -10.21 0.20
C ASP A 112 -30.05 -10.38 1.31
N GLY A 113 -30.00 -11.46 2.08
CA GLY A 113 -30.89 -11.67 3.23
C GLY A 113 -30.69 -10.62 4.33
N TRP A 114 -29.44 -10.24 4.62
CA TRP A 114 -29.11 -9.19 5.58
C TRP A 114 -29.49 -7.81 5.06
N LEU A 115 -29.17 -7.50 3.80
CA LEU A 115 -29.47 -6.21 3.17
C LEU A 115 -30.98 -5.96 3.01
N ASN A 116 -31.76 -7.01 2.78
CA ASN A 116 -33.21 -6.92 2.59
C ASN A 116 -34.02 -7.11 3.88
N GLY A 117 -33.36 -7.15 5.06
CA GLY A 117 -34.04 -7.26 6.35
C GLY A 117 -34.75 -8.61 6.57
N GLY A 118 -34.25 -9.68 5.95
CA GLY A 118 -34.86 -11.01 5.98
C GLY A 118 -34.81 -11.70 7.34
N PRO A 119 -35.77 -12.60 7.65
CA PRO A 119 -35.89 -13.25 8.95
C PRO A 119 -34.92 -14.43 9.08
N SER A 120 -33.65 -14.16 9.35
CA SER A 120 -32.72 -15.20 9.82
C SER A 120 -31.47 -14.59 10.46
N HIS A 121 -31.44 -14.67 11.79
CA HIS A 121 -30.28 -14.58 12.69
C HIS A 121 -29.01 -13.92 12.12
N ARG A 122 -28.94 -12.59 12.16
CA ARG A 122 -27.65 -11.90 12.16
C ARG A 122 -27.61 -10.84 13.24
N PHE A 123 -26.49 -10.84 13.95
CA PHE A 123 -26.21 -9.91 15.00
C PHE A 123 -25.36 -8.76 14.45
N PRO A 124 -25.39 -7.56 15.06
CA PRO A 124 -24.53 -6.45 14.64
C PRO A 124 -23.04 -6.85 14.63
N PRO A 125 -22.17 -6.18 13.84
CA PRO A 125 -20.79 -6.63 13.56
C PRO A 125 -19.94 -6.97 14.79
N HIS A 126 -20.19 -6.30 15.92
CA HIS A 126 -19.51 -6.57 17.21
C HIS A 126 -19.94 -7.88 17.89
N VAL A 127 -20.87 -8.63 17.31
CA VAL A 127 -21.46 -9.87 17.84
C VAL A 127 -21.31 -11.01 16.83
N ASP A 128 -20.92 -10.70 15.59
CA ASP A 128 -20.69 -11.69 14.55
C ASP A 128 -19.26 -12.24 14.65
N ARG A 129 -19.14 -13.52 15.03
CA ARG A 129 -17.84 -14.17 15.28
C ARG A 129 -17.03 -14.44 14.01
N GLU A 130 -17.64 -14.34 12.83
CA GLU A 130 -16.93 -14.50 11.56
C GLU A 130 -16.30 -13.19 11.05
N ILE A 131 -16.72 -12.05 11.63
CA ILE A 131 -16.28 -10.70 11.23
C ILE A 131 -15.26 -10.12 12.25
N SER A 132 -15.08 -10.77 13.40
CA SER A 132 -14.20 -10.30 14.50
C SER A 132 -12.81 -10.91 14.51
#